data_AF-A0A3M3X614-F1
#
_entry.id   AF-A0A3M3X614-F1
#
_cell.length_a   1.000
_cell.length_b   1.000
_cell.length_c   1.000
_cell.angle_alpha   90.00
_cell.angle_beta   90.00
_cell.angle_gamma   90.00
#
_symmetry.space_group_name_H-M   'P 1'
#
loop_
_entity.id
_entity.type
_entity.pdbx_description
1 polymer ?
#
loop_
_entity_poly.entity_id
_entity_poly.type
_entity_poly.pdbx_seq_one_letter_code
_entity_poly.pdbx_strand_id
1 'polypeptide(L)'
;MNTKADTLFKLIAAHNNLSPSCEKVFKELMKFLDADGLININFYHKKHIANEAGVTPHTVNNVILKLKKTGFLKSIDTGCYKPNKSLFVDEYFDGLYARTGWKNLNYEIKINSNTGLMQIVGAV
;
A
#
# COMPACT_ATOMS: atom_id res chain seq x y z
N MET A 1 -7.85 13.07 -10.27
CA MET A 1 -7.17 11.75 -10.22
C MET A 1 -5.68 11.98 -10.08
N ASN A 2 -5.03 11.29 -9.14
CA ASN A 2 -3.59 11.40 -8.95
C ASN A 2 -2.91 10.29 -9.78
N THR A 3 -2.59 10.62 -11.02
CA THR A 3 -2.18 9.67 -12.06
C THR A 3 -0.90 8.91 -11.73
N LYS A 4 0.01 9.49 -10.93
CA LYS A 4 1.23 8.82 -10.48
C LYS A 4 0.97 7.76 -9.42
N ALA A 5 0.12 8.07 -8.42
CA ALA A 5 -0.26 7.10 -7.40
C ALA A 5 -1.03 5.93 -8.02
N ASP A 6 -1.96 6.21 -8.93
CA ASP A 6 -2.72 5.18 -9.65
C ASP A 6 -1.80 4.26 -10.46
N THR A 7 -0.80 4.84 -11.15
CA THR A 7 0.20 4.08 -11.89
C THR A 7 1.06 3.21 -10.97
N LEU A 8 1.49 3.73 -9.81
CA LEU A 8 2.27 2.99 -8.83
C LEU A 8 1.54 1.72 -8.36
N PHE A 9 0.30 1.85 -7.91
CA PHE A 9 -0.45 0.71 -7.39
C PHE A 9 -0.79 -0.31 -8.49
N LYS A 10 -1.04 0.13 -9.72
CA LYS A 10 -1.18 -0.75 -10.89
C LYS A 10 0.08 -1.57 -11.17
N LEU A 11 1.25 -0.94 -11.10
CA LEU A 11 2.53 -1.63 -11.32
C LEU A 11 2.84 -2.64 -10.21
N ILE A 12 2.60 -2.27 -8.95
CA ILE A 12 2.69 -3.20 -7.81
C ILE A 12 1.74 -4.39 -8.04
N ALA A 13 0.50 -4.12 -8.43
CA ALA A 13 -0.48 -5.17 -8.65
C ALA A 13 -0.10 -6.10 -9.80
N ALA A 14 0.32 -5.56 -10.95
CA ALA A 14 0.72 -6.33 -12.11
C ALA A 14 1.93 -7.22 -11.82
N HIS A 15 2.98 -6.68 -11.20
CA HIS A 15 4.20 -7.43 -10.91
C HIS A 15 3.97 -8.56 -9.89
N ASN A 16 3.03 -8.38 -8.98
CA ASN A 16 2.77 -9.34 -7.90
C ASN A 16 1.48 -10.16 -8.12
N ASN A 17 0.96 -10.15 -9.34
CA ASN A 17 -0.26 -10.87 -9.74
C ASN A 17 -1.43 -10.66 -8.76
N LEU A 18 -1.63 -9.41 -8.35
CA LEU A 18 -2.73 -9.00 -7.48
C LEU A 18 -3.99 -8.78 -8.33
N SER A 19 -5.15 -9.14 -7.78
CA SER A 19 -6.42 -8.89 -8.45
C SER A 19 -6.76 -7.40 -8.46
N PRO A 20 -7.64 -6.94 -9.37
CA PRO A 20 -8.08 -5.54 -9.41
C PRO A 20 -8.67 -5.04 -8.08
N SER A 21 -9.39 -5.91 -7.35
CA SER A 21 -9.91 -5.57 -6.01
C SER A 21 -8.79 -5.40 -4.98
N CYS A 22 -7.72 -6.18 -5.09
CA CYS A 22 -6.56 -6.08 -4.21
C CYS A 22 -5.80 -4.77 -4.47
N GLU A 23 -5.62 -4.37 -5.73
CA GLU A 23 -5.05 -3.07 -6.11
C GLU A 23 -5.84 -1.91 -5.48
N LYS A 24 -7.15 -1.87 -5.72
CA LYS A 24 -8.03 -0.79 -5.22
C LYS A 24 -8.01 -0.70 -3.71
N VAL A 25 -8.21 -1.83 -3.02
CA VAL A 25 -8.20 -1.86 -1.55
C VAL A 25 -6.83 -1.47 -1.01
N PHE A 26 -5.73 -1.91 -1.62
CA PHE A 26 -4.39 -1.58 -1.14
C PHE A 26 -4.11 -0.08 -1.27
N LYS A 27 -4.46 0.54 -2.41
CA LYS A 27 -4.37 1.99 -2.61
C LYS A 27 -5.14 2.75 -1.53
N GLU A 28 -6.39 2.37 -1.28
CA GLU A 28 -7.24 3.02 -0.28
C GLU A 28 -6.73 2.80 1.14
N LEU A 29 -6.19 1.62 1.45
CA LEU A 29 -5.57 1.32 2.74
C LEU A 29 -4.34 2.20 3.00
N MET A 30 -3.51 2.42 1.99
CA MET A 30 -2.30 3.24 2.09
C MET A 30 -2.60 4.74 2.35
N LYS A 31 -3.85 5.18 2.21
CA LYS A 31 -4.31 6.51 2.67
C LYS A 31 -4.47 6.62 4.20
N PHE A 32 -4.28 5.54 4.94
CA PHE A 32 -4.30 5.59 6.41
C PHE A 32 -2.88 5.52 6.99
N LEU A 33 -1.86 5.70 6.15
CA LEU A 33 -0.47 5.73 6.57
C LEU A 33 -0.16 7.04 7.29
N ASP A 34 0.19 6.94 8.56
CA ASP A 34 0.57 8.06 9.42
C ASP A 34 2.06 8.44 9.28
N ALA A 35 2.48 9.46 10.04
CA ALA A 35 3.84 10.00 10.02
C ALA A 35 4.90 8.98 10.48
N ASP A 36 4.51 7.98 11.27
CA ASP A 36 5.38 6.92 11.79
C ASP A 36 5.47 5.70 10.84
N GLY A 37 4.81 5.79 9.69
CA GLY A 37 4.75 4.73 8.69
C GLY A 37 3.83 3.58 9.12
N LEU A 38 2.85 3.85 9.99
CA LEU A 38 1.87 2.88 10.45
C LEU A 38 0.50 3.14 9.80
N ILE A 39 -0.23 2.05 9.58
CA ILE A 39 -1.60 2.05 9.06
C ILE A 39 -2.50 1.62 10.19
N ASN A 40 -3.21 2.58 10.77
CA ASN A 40 -4.09 2.38 11.91
C ASN A 40 -5.57 2.38 11.45
N ILE A 41 -6.15 1.20 11.35
CA ILE A 41 -7.52 1.00 10.84
C ILE A 41 -8.44 0.26 11.80
N ASN A 42 -9.62 0.83 12.04
CA ASN A 42 -10.69 0.23 12.80
C ASN A 42 -11.83 -0.26 11.88
N PHE A 43 -12.95 -0.68 12.47
CA PHE A 43 -14.13 -1.12 11.72
C PHE A 43 -14.67 -0.06 10.75
N TYR A 44 -14.76 1.20 11.18
CA TYR A 44 -15.26 2.31 10.36
C TYR A 44 -14.34 2.60 9.18
N HIS A 45 -13.02 2.57 9.39
CA HIS A 45 -12.04 2.73 8.31
C HIS A 45 -12.19 1.62 7.27
N LYS A 46 -12.38 0.36 7.68
CA LYS A 46 -12.61 -0.76 6.75
C LYS A 46 -13.88 -0.58 5.93
N LYS A 47 -14.96 -0.07 6.53
CA LYS A 47 -16.21 0.23 5.81
C LYS A 47 -16.01 1.35 4.78
N HIS A 48 -15.26 2.39 5.15
CA HIS A 48 -14.91 3.47 4.23
C HIS A 48 -14.04 2.98 3.06
N ILE A 49 -12.96 2.23 3.34
CA ILE A 49 -12.10 1.61 2.32
C ILE A 49 -12.92 0.74 1.37
N ALA A 50 -13.84 -0.07 1.90
CA ALA A 50 -14.70 -0.92 1.10
C ALA A 50 -15.54 -0.10 0.11
N ASN A 51 -16.14 1.00 0.58
CA ASN A 51 -16.92 1.92 -0.25
C ASN A 51 -16.09 2.56 -1.36
N GLU A 52 -14.94 3.15 -1.01
CA GLU A 52 -14.06 3.83 -1.97
C GLU A 52 -13.46 2.86 -3.01
N ALA A 53 -13.16 1.62 -2.60
CA ALA A 53 -12.67 0.59 -3.49
C ALA A 53 -13.78 -0.10 -4.31
N GLY A 54 -15.06 0.17 -4.01
CA GLY A 54 -16.21 -0.48 -4.66
C GLY A 54 -16.31 -1.99 -4.37
N VAL A 55 -16.02 -2.40 -3.13
CA VAL A 55 -16.02 -3.80 -2.69
C VAL A 55 -16.78 -3.96 -1.37
N THR A 56 -16.97 -5.20 -0.91
CA THR A 56 -17.57 -5.47 0.41
C THR A 56 -16.52 -5.34 1.53
N PRO A 57 -16.93 -5.03 2.78
CA PRO A 57 -16.01 -5.03 3.92
C PRO A 57 -15.30 -6.37 4.14
N HIS A 58 -15.94 -7.49 3.79
CA HIS A 58 -15.32 -8.81 3.86
C HIS A 58 -14.12 -8.92 2.89
N THR A 59 -14.27 -8.39 1.67
CA THR A 59 -13.18 -8.31 0.68
C THR A 59 -11.98 -7.54 1.22
N VAL A 60 -12.20 -6.45 1.98
CA VAL A 60 -11.10 -5.68 2.60
C VAL A 60 -10.27 -6.55 3.56
N ASN A 61 -10.91 -7.33 4.43
CA ASN A 61 -10.20 -8.23 5.33
C ASN A 61 -9.42 -9.31 4.56
N ASN A 62 -10.01 -9.88 3.50
CA ASN A 62 -9.35 -10.87 2.66
C ASN A 62 -8.12 -10.29 1.94
N VAL A 63 -8.21 -9.04 1.46
CA VAL A 63 -7.08 -8.34 0.86
C VAL A 63 -5.99 -8.07 1.89
N ILE A 64 -6.31 -7.56 3.09
CA ILE A 64 -5.33 -7.36 4.16
C ILE A 64 -4.60 -8.68 4.49
N LEU A 65 -5.34 -9.78 4.61
CA LEU A 65 -4.76 -11.11 4.82
C LEU A 65 -3.83 -11.52 3.66
N LYS A 66 -4.22 -11.26 2.41
CA LYS A 66 -3.38 -11.54 1.24
C LYS A 66 -2.11 -10.70 1.25
N LEU A 67 -2.22 -9.40 1.47
CA LEU A 67 -1.07 -8.47 1.56
C LEU A 67 -0.10 -8.85 2.68
N LYS A 68 -0.62 -9.37 3.80
CA LYS A 68 0.21 -9.94 4.87
C LYS A 68 0.97 -11.19 4.42
N LYS A 69 0.28 -12.12 3.77
CA LYS A 69 0.88 -13.38 3.26
C LYS A 69 1.95 -13.14 2.19
N THR A 70 1.73 -12.15 1.32
CA THR A 70 2.70 -11.77 0.29
C THR A 70 3.84 -10.89 0.83
N GLY A 71 3.80 -10.54 2.12
CA GLY A 71 4.84 -9.74 2.75
C GLY A 71 4.80 -8.26 2.40
N PHE A 72 3.69 -7.71 1.88
CA PHE A 72 3.53 -6.26 1.69
C PHE A 72 3.22 -5.52 2.98
N LEU A 73 2.53 -6.19 3.91
CA LEU A 73 2.17 -5.65 5.21
C LEU A 73 2.65 -6.58 6.32
N LYS A 74 3.18 -6.00 7.38
CA LYS A 74 3.42 -6.67 8.66
C LYS A 74 2.35 -6.23 9.66
N SER A 75 1.78 -7.18 10.41
CA SER A 75 0.96 -6.84 11.58
C SER A 75 1.87 -6.34 12.69
N ILE A 76 1.57 -5.17 13.25
CA ILE A 76 2.20 -4.67 14.47
C ILE A 76 1.30 -4.96 15.66
N ASP A 77 0.01 -4.65 15.53
CA ASP A 77 -1.03 -4.93 16.51
C ASP A 77 -2.40 -5.11 15.81
N THR A 78 -3.47 -5.26 16.59
CA THR A 78 -4.85 -5.36 16.14
C THR A 78 -5.26 -4.09 15.42
N GLY A 79 -5.47 -4.19 14.11
CA GLY A 79 -5.82 -3.04 13.28
C GLY A 79 -4.64 -2.11 12.98
N CYS A 80 -3.42 -2.45 13.41
CA CYS A 80 -2.20 -1.70 13.14
C CYS A 80 -1.26 -2.50 12.22
N TYR A 81 -0.91 -1.92 11.08
CA TYR A 81 -0.07 -2.56 10.06
C TYR A 81 1.08 -1.65 9.64
N LYS A 82 2.23 -2.24 9.28
CA LYS A 82 3.37 -1.52 8.70
C LYS A 82 3.67 -2.06 7.30
N PRO A 83 3.77 -1.20 6.27
CA PRO A 83 4.27 -1.61 4.95
C PRO A 83 5.68 -2.20 5.04
N ASN A 84 5.97 -3.22 4.24
CA ASN A 84 7.29 -3.85 4.26
C ASN A 84 8.32 -3.01 3.50
N LYS A 85 9.46 -2.76 4.15
CA LYS A 85 10.63 -2.04 3.61
C LYS A 85 11.21 -2.70 2.35
N SER A 86 10.94 -3.99 2.13
CA SER A 86 11.37 -4.68 0.90
C SER A 86 10.68 -4.14 -0.36
N LEU A 87 9.43 -3.68 -0.25
CA LEU A 87 8.69 -3.07 -1.37
C LEU A 87 8.95 -1.56 -1.46
N PHE A 88 9.00 -0.89 -0.31
CA PHE A 88 9.19 0.55 -0.19
C PHE A 88 10.52 0.84 0.50
N VAL A 89 11.56 1.06 -0.29
CA VAL A 89 12.95 1.17 0.19
C VAL A 89 13.21 2.58 0.78
N ASP A 90 14.16 2.66 1.71
CA ASP A 90 14.67 3.89 2.33
C ASP A 90 13.66 4.75 3.12
N GLU A 91 12.58 4.13 3.63
CA GLU A 91 11.55 4.84 4.41
C GLU A 91 10.90 6.00 3.63
N TYR A 92 11.10 6.07 2.30
CA TYR A 92 10.61 7.17 1.47
C TYR A 92 9.09 7.36 1.63
N PHE A 93 8.38 6.26 1.88
CA PHE A 93 6.93 6.26 2.08
C PHE A 93 6.49 6.44 3.53
N ASP A 94 7.38 6.33 4.53
CA ASP A 94 7.05 6.55 5.94
C ASP A 94 6.57 8.00 6.11
N GLY A 95 5.26 8.19 6.30
CA GLY A 95 4.62 9.49 6.40
C GLY A 95 4.46 10.27 5.08
N LEU A 96 4.86 9.74 3.92
CA LEU A 96 4.75 10.48 2.64
C LEU A 96 3.28 10.78 2.29
N TYR A 97 2.37 9.84 2.58
CA TYR A 97 0.95 10.10 2.46
C TYR A 97 0.49 11.19 3.43
N ALA A 98 0.77 11.04 4.73
CA ALA A 98 0.38 12.01 5.76
C ALA A 98 0.85 13.44 5.40
N ARG A 99 2.02 13.58 4.76
CA ARG A 99 2.58 14.86 4.36
C ARG A 99 2.04 15.43 3.04
N THR A 100 1.67 14.59 2.07
CA THR A 100 1.45 15.07 0.68
C THR A 100 0.15 14.59 0.02
N GLY A 101 -0.58 13.66 0.64
CA GLY A 101 -1.76 13.04 0.03
C GLY A 101 -1.44 12.33 -1.29
N TRP A 102 -0.23 11.77 -1.42
CA TRP A 102 0.34 11.20 -2.65
C TRP A 102 0.60 12.20 -3.79
N LYS A 103 0.32 13.51 -3.63
CA LYS A 103 0.37 14.50 -4.74
C LYS A 103 1.78 14.70 -5.30
N ASN A 104 2.80 14.56 -4.46
CA ASN A 104 4.19 14.82 -4.79
C ASN A 104 5.02 13.54 -4.81
N LEU A 105 4.45 12.47 -5.38
CA LEU A 105 5.17 11.22 -5.57
C LEU A 105 6.30 11.38 -6.59
N ASN A 106 7.53 11.18 -6.14
CA ASN A 106 8.69 11.04 -7.00
C ASN A 106 9.38 9.71 -6.66
N TYR A 107 9.23 8.71 -7.52
CA TYR A 107 9.77 7.38 -7.25
C TYR A 107 10.44 6.78 -8.49
N GLU A 108 11.45 5.96 -8.24
CA GLU A 108 12.05 5.06 -9.21
C GLU A 108 11.61 3.62 -8.91
N ILE A 109 11.51 2.83 -9.98
CA ILE A 109 11.28 1.39 -9.88
C ILE A 109 12.58 0.69 -10.16
N LYS A 110 13.05 -0.11 -9.21
CA LYS A 110 14.23 -0.96 -9.33
C LYS A 110 13.82 -2.41 -9.20
N ILE A 111 14.54 -3.32 -9.86
CA ILE A 111 14.39 -4.75 -9.61
C ILE A 111 15.54 -5.15 -8.69
N ASN A 112 15.20 -5.73 -7.54
CA ASN A 112 16.20 -6.27 -6.64
C ASN A 112 16.88 -7.44 -7.35
N SER A 113 18.16 -7.31 -7.66
CA SER A 113 18.94 -8.33 -8.37
C SER A 113 19.06 -9.65 -7.61
N ASN A 114 18.90 -9.63 -6.28
CA ASN A 114 19.07 -10.82 -5.43
C ASN A 114 17.75 -11.57 -5.20
N THR A 115 16.61 -10.87 -5.19
CA THR A 115 15.29 -11.49 -4.91
C THR A 115 14.37 -11.52 -6.13
N GLY A 116 14.71 -10.80 -7.21
CA GLY A 116 13.86 -10.63 -8.39
C GLY A 116 12.63 -9.76 -8.16
N LEU A 117 12.45 -9.22 -6.95
CA LEU A 117 11.28 -8.44 -6.57
C LEU A 117 11.41 -6.98 -7.00
N MET A 118 10.30 -6.41 -7.44
CA MET A 118 10.17 -4.97 -7.64
C MET A 118 10.35 -4.21 -6.32
N GLN A 119 11.18 -3.18 -6.38
CA GLN A 119 11.44 -2.23 -5.31
C GLN A 119 11.08 -0.83 -5.79
N ILE A 120 10.42 -0.08 -4.91
CA ILE A 120 10.08 1.31 -5.15
C ILE A 120 10.98 2.14 -4.24
N VAL A 121 11.74 3.04 -4.85
CA VAL A 121 12.70 3.90 -4.17
C VAL A 121 12.30 5.35 -4.38
N GLY A 122 12.51 6.20 -3.38
CA GLY A 122 12.36 7.64 -3.54
C GLY A 122 13.29 8.19 -4.62
N ALA A 123 12.74 8.93 -5.57
CA ALA A 123 13.52 9.73 -6.50
C ALA A 123 13.72 11.11 -5.89
N VAL A 124 14.98 11.54 -5.74
CA VAL A 124 15.35 12.88 -5.29
C VAL A 124 15.00 13.89 -6.37
#